data_AF-A0A452YI29-F1
#
_entry.id   AF-A0A452YI29-F1
#
_cell.length_a   1.000
_cell.length_b   1.000
_cell.length_c   1.000
_cell.angle_alpha   90.00
_cell.angle_beta   90.00
_cell.angle_gamma   90.00
#
_symmetry.space_group_name_H-M   'P 1'
#
loop_
_entity.id
_entity.type
_entity.pdbx_description
1 polymer ?
#
loop_
_entity_poly.entity_id
_entity_poly.type
_entity_poly.pdbx_seq_one_letter_code
_entity_poly.pdbx_strand_id
1 'polypeptide(L)'
;HDAFKTNKKVSLPSVHLEKAAVLFNLGAVYSQIALAADRTTDVGIRTACGAFQSAAGAFAWLRESGVAAKAVAAGATTVDVTPDCAAMLEKLMLAQAQECFFEKVIAGGKPPALCSKVARQVGVFYEEAYAALCAPPLSQHFDRTWVSHVQLKAAQFYADACYRFSLDLHQQEEIAQEIARLKIGMNALADAKKAAKGVAAPLLDSVNKLESNMKTNLDRAMKENNSVYLMRVPEAGTLGALPAASLVKSTSLAEVLDASNERLFSSLVPDGSMKALSKYTEMVDDIIRTQAEKLQQSSEITRVRLKEMDLPDSILSLEGNVSIPADLKEDVEAVQISGGPAGLEAELQQLRDLNRVNQELLVQTEEMLQKEASEDAQFRTQFGSRWTRPQSSTLTKNIQDRLNLFAGNLKKAAASDALIERDVKESYPLMSILDRRP
;
A
#
# COMPACT_ATOMS: atom_id res chain seq x y z
N HIS A 1 11.16 10.33 -8.71
CA HIS A 1 12.50 10.20 -9.32
C HIS A 1 13.30 9.31 -8.41
N ASP A 2 14.22 8.53 -8.96
CA ASP A 2 15.14 7.74 -8.15
C ASP A 2 16.14 8.66 -7.43
N ALA A 3 16.35 8.45 -6.13
CA ALA A 3 17.18 9.28 -5.27
C ALA A 3 18.67 9.27 -5.64
N PHE A 4 19.18 8.17 -6.20
CA PHE A 4 20.59 8.00 -6.54
C PHE A 4 20.85 8.11 -8.05
N LYS A 5 19.84 7.86 -8.88
CA LYS A 5 19.88 8.02 -10.34
C LYS A 5 18.74 8.93 -10.81
N THR A 6 18.90 10.23 -10.66
CA THR A 6 17.84 11.24 -10.92
C THR A 6 17.23 11.21 -12.33
N ASN A 7 17.96 10.66 -13.31
CA ASN A 7 17.48 10.42 -14.67
C ASN A 7 16.45 9.27 -14.79
N LYS A 8 16.36 8.39 -13.78
CA LYS A 8 15.34 7.34 -13.69
C LYS A 8 14.10 7.89 -12.99
N LYS A 9 12.95 7.78 -13.66
CA LYS A 9 11.65 8.18 -13.14
C LYS A 9 10.66 7.04 -13.36
N VAL A 10 9.87 6.79 -12.32
CA VAL A 10 8.69 5.95 -12.35
C VAL A 10 7.49 6.83 -12.00
N SER A 11 6.38 6.61 -12.69
CA SER A 11 5.09 7.26 -12.41
C SER A 11 4.02 6.18 -12.48
N LEU A 12 3.43 5.84 -11.33
CA LEU A 12 2.39 4.83 -11.22
C LEU A 12 1.26 5.36 -10.32
N PRO A 13 -0.02 5.11 -10.66
CA PRO A 13 -1.15 5.42 -9.78
C PRO A 13 -1.23 4.40 -8.63
N SER A 14 -0.23 4.40 -7.75
CA SER A 14 -0.10 3.43 -6.65
C SER A 14 0.16 4.14 -5.32
N VAL A 15 -0.76 3.95 -4.36
CA VAL A 15 -0.60 4.47 -2.99
C VAL A 15 0.59 3.83 -2.27
N HIS A 16 0.99 2.61 -2.67
CA HIS A 16 2.15 1.93 -2.07
C HIS A 16 3.46 2.57 -2.52
N LEU A 17 3.54 3.01 -3.78
CA LEU A 17 4.69 3.76 -4.27
C LEU A 17 4.83 5.10 -3.53
N GLU A 18 3.72 5.81 -3.33
CA GLU A 18 3.70 7.06 -2.57
C GLU A 18 4.19 6.84 -1.12
N LYS A 19 3.63 5.85 -0.43
CA LYS A 19 4.05 5.50 0.93
C LYS A 19 5.53 5.12 1.00
N ALA A 20 6.03 4.38 0.02
CA ALA A 20 7.44 3.99 -0.04
C ALA A 20 8.35 5.21 -0.19
N ALA A 21 8.01 6.14 -1.09
CA ALA A 21 8.76 7.37 -1.31
C ALA A 21 8.76 8.28 -0.07
N VAL A 22 7.61 8.44 0.60
CA VAL A 22 7.50 9.24 1.83
C VAL A 22 8.35 8.65 2.95
N LEU A 23 8.32 7.33 3.15
CA LEU A 23 9.15 6.64 4.16
C LEU A 23 10.64 6.74 3.84
N PHE A 24 11.02 6.60 2.57
CA PHE A 24 12.40 6.79 2.14
C PHE A 24 12.88 8.22 2.46
N ASN A 25 12.07 9.22 2.13
CA ASN A 25 12.38 10.62 2.42
C ASN A 25 12.46 10.91 3.92
N LEU A 26 11.62 10.27 4.74
CA LEU A 26 11.70 10.36 6.19
C LEU A 26 13.07 9.85 6.69
N GLY A 27 13.52 8.69 6.20
CA GLY A 27 14.85 8.17 6.51
C GLY A 27 15.98 9.08 6.04
N ALA A 28 15.85 9.66 4.85
CA ALA A 28 16.81 10.60 4.30
C ALA A 28 16.89 11.92 5.10
N VAL A 29 15.75 12.45 5.57
CA VAL A 29 15.74 13.66 6.41
C VAL A 29 16.42 13.40 7.75
N TYR A 30 16.14 12.25 8.38
CA TYR A 30 16.81 11.89 9.63
C TYR A 30 18.33 11.72 9.45
N SER A 31 18.80 11.16 8.33
CA SER A 31 20.24 11.07 8.07
C SER A 31 20.89 12.44 7.87
N GLN A 32 20.20 13.39 7.23
CA GLN A 32 20.67 14.78 7.11
C GLN A 32 20.71 15.50 8.47
N ILE A 33 19.70 15.31 9.33
CA ILE A 33 19.70 15.84 10.70
C ILE A 33 20.92 15.31 11.47
N ALA A 34 21.22 14.01 11.32
CA ALA A 34 22.35 13.39 11.97
C ALA A 34 23.70 13.97 11.49
N LEU A 35 23.84 14.22 10.19
CA LEU A 35 25.03 14.83 9.60
C LEU A 35 25.23 16.30 9.99
N ALA A 36 24.14 17.03 10.23
CA ALA A 36 24.18 18.44 10.63
C ALA A 36 24.53 18.65 12.11
N ALA A 37 24.47 17.59 12.94
CA ALA A 37 24.75 17.70 14.37
C ALA A 37 26.25 17.87 14.65
N ASP A 38 26.58 18.77 15.59
CA ASP A 38 27.96 19.01 16.01
C ASP A 38 28.49 17.91 16.94
N ARG A 39 29.19 16.93 16.32
CA ARG A 39 29.77 15.78 17.02
C ARG A 39 30.99 16.10 17.90
N THR A 40 31.39 17.37 18.04
CA THR A 40 32.39 17.77 19.04
C THR A 40 31.79 17.90 20.45
N THR A 41 30.47 17.92 20.57
CA THR A 41 29.73 18.05 21.84
C THR A 41 28.99 16.75 22.20
N ASP A 42 28.84 16.43 23.49
CA ASP A 42 28.06 15.24 23.92
C ASP A 42 26.60 15.33 23.47
N VAL A 43 26.02 16.54 23.44
CA VAL A 43 24.66 16.77 22.94
C VAL A 43 24.57 16.44 21.46
N GLY A 44 25.49 16.96 20.64
CA GLY A 44 25.48 16.69 19.20
C GLY A 44 25.75 15.23 18.85
N ILE A 45 26.62 14.53 19.59
CA ILE A 45 26.80 13.07 19.44
C ILE A 45 25.49 12.32 19.73
N ARG A 46 24.78 12.67 20.81
CA ARG A 46 23.49 12.04 21.13
C ARG A 46 22.43 12.33 20.08
N THR A 47 22.36 13.56 19.59
CA THR A 47 21.44 13.97 18.51
C THR A 47 21.73 13.20 17.23
N ALA A 48 22.99 13.14 16.80
CA ALA A 48 23.41 12.37 15.62
C ALA A 48 23.04 10.89 15.76
N CYS A 49 23.38 10.29 16.90
CA CYS A 49 23.07 8.89 17.17
C CYS A 49 21.57 8.59 17.18
N GLY A 50 20.76 9.46 17.80
CA GLY A 50 19.30 9.32 17.82
C GLY A 50 18.72 9.42 16.41
N ALA A 51 19.13 10.43 15.65
CA ALA A 51 18.67 10.66 14.29
C ALA A 51 19.09 9.51 13.34
N PHE A 52 20.31 8.98 13.42
CA PHE A 52 20.68 7.78 12.66
C PHE A 52 19.86 6.55 13.04
N GLN A 53 19.52 6.34 14.32
CA GLN A 53 18.62 5.25 14.73
C GLN A 53 17.18 5.45 14.23
N SER A 54 16.70 6.68 14.13
CA SER A 54 15.41 7.01 13.52
C SER A 54 15.43 6.80 12.00
N ALA A 55 16.52 7.15 11.32
CA ALA A 55 16.72 6.87 9.91
C ALA A 55 16.72 5.35 9.62
N ALA A 56 17.46 4.59 10.43
CA ALA A 56 17.45 3.12 10.39
C ALA A 56 16.03 2.57 10.60
N GLY A 57 15.29 3.13 11.56
CA GLY A 57 13.88 2.81 11.80
C GLY A 57 12.97 3.03 10.60
N ALA A 58 13.14 4.13 9.87
CA ALA A 58 12.40 4.43 8.65
C ALA A 58 12.66 3.41 7.54
N PHE A 59 13.92 3.06 7.30
CA PHE A 59 14.26 2.05 6.29
C PHE A 59 13.85 0.63 6.72
N ALA A 60 13.96 0.30 8.01
CA ALA A 60 13.46 -0.95 8.57
C ALA A 60 11.95 -1.08 8.35
N TRP A 61 11.18 -0.03 8.68
CA TRP A 61 9.73 -0.01 8.48
C TRP A 61 9.35 -0.12 7.00
N LEU A 62 10.07 0.58 6.11
CA LEU A 62 9.86 0.50 4.65
C LEU A 62 9.96 -0.95 4.15
N ARG A 63 10.91 -1.73 4.71
CA ARG A 63 11.12 -3.15 4.41
C ARG A 63 10.09 -4.05 5.08
N GLU A 64 9.89 -3.92 6.38
CA GLU A 64 9.14 -4.88 7.22
C GLU A 64 7.62 -4.71 7.16
N SER A 65 7.12 -3.48 6.93
CA SER A 65 5.68 -3.24 6.74
C SER A 65 5.12 -3.79 5.41
N GLY A 66 5.99 -4.29 4.54
CA GLY A 66 5.66 -4.75 3.19
C GLY A 66 5.32 -3.63 2.22
N VAL A 67 5.48 -2.35 2.60
CA VAL A 67 5.21 -1.20 1.73
C VAL A 67 6.13 -1.24 0.50
N ALA A 68 7.44 -1.46 0.68
CA ALA A 68 8.39 -1.60 -0.43
C ALA A 68 8.02 -2.78 -1.34
N ALA A 69 7.70 -3.95 -0.77
CA ALA A 69 7.31 -5.13 -1.55
C ALA A 69 6.02 -4.90 -2.36
N LYS A 70 5.01 -4.24 -1.77
CA LYS A 70 3.75 -3.89 -2.45
C LYS A 70 3.97 -2.83 -3.52
N ALA A 71 4.90 -1.89 -3.33
CA ALA A 71 5.28 -0.93 -4.35
C ALA A 71 5.89 -1.65 -5.57
N VAL A 72 6.82 -2.59 -5.35
CA VAL A 72 7.41 -3.42 -6.41
C VAL A 72 6.36 -4.28 -7.11
N ALA A 73 5.44 -4.88 -6.36
CA ALA A 73 4.36 -5.70 -6.93
C ALA A 73 3.36 -4.89 -7.77
N ALA A 74 3.19 -3.60 -7.48
CA ALA A 74 2.28 -2.72 -8.22
C ALA A 74 2.80 -2.29 -9.61
N GLY A 75 4.04 -2.61 -9.96
CA GLY A 75 4.64 -2.32 -11.27
C GLY A 75 6.13 -1.98 -11.19
N ALA A 76 6.67 -1.39 -12.27
CA ALA A 76 8.07 -0.95 -12.28
C ALA A 76 8.33 0.06 -11.14
N THR A 77 9.37 -0.15 -10.33
CA THR A 77 9.80 0.77 -9.27
C THR A 77 11.25 1.19 -9.49
N THR A 78 11.68 2.22 -8.76
CA THR A 78 13.08 2.64 -8.69
C THR A 78 13.83 1.85 -7.61
N VAL A 79 15.14 1.70 -7.75
CA VAL A 79 15.92 0.76 -6.90
C VAL A 79 16.03 1.29 -5.47
N ASP A 80 16.09 2.61 -5.33
CA ASP A 80 16.13 3.33 -4.05
C ASP A 80 15.05 2.90 -3.03
N VAL A 81 13.83 2.60 -3.49
CA VAL A 81 12.70 2.20 -2.63
C VAL A 81 12.47 0.69 -2.53
N THR A 82 13.40 -0.11 -3.07
CA THR A 82 13.32 -1.58 -2.98
C THR A 82 13.65 -2.11 -1.57
N PRO A 83 13.18 -3.32 -1.21
CA PRO A 83 13.54 -3.95 0.05
C PRO A 83 15.06 -4.10 0.26
N ASP A 84 15.81 -4.41 -0.81
CA ASP A 84 17.26 -4.58 -0.75
C ASP A 84 17.98 -3.26 -0.44
N CYS A 85 17.57 -2.18 -1.11
CA CYS A 85 18.12 -0.84 -0.84
C CYS A 85 17.77 -0.38 0.59
N ALA A 86 16.53 -0.59 1.02
CA ALA A 86 16.11 -0.27 2.38
C ALA A 86 16.90 -1.05 3.44
N ALA A 87 17.14 -2.35 3.23
CA ALA A 87 17.97 -3.17 4.12
C ALA A 87 19.41 -2.64 4.22
N MET A 88 20.01 -2.31 3.07
CA MET A 88 21.37 -1.77 3.02
C MET A 88 21.45 -0.41 3.76
N LEU A 89 20.52 0.50 3.49
CA LEU A 89 20.48 1.81 4.14
C LEU A 89 20.22 1.69 5.64
N GLU A 90 19.36 0.77 6.09
CA GLU A 90 19.18 0.46 7.51
C GLU A 90 20.51 0.10 8.18
N LYS A 91 21.28 -0.83 7.60
CA LYS A 91 22.59 -1.23 8.13
C LYS A 91 23.61 -0.11 8.11
N LEU A 92 23.62 0.71 7.06
CA LEU A 92 24.50 1.87 6.96
C LEU A 92 24.20 2.90 8.05
N MET A 93 22.91 3.20 8.30
CA MET A 93 22.50 4.12 9.36
C MET A 93 22.84 3.56 10.75
N LEU A 94 22.66 2.26 10.99
CA LEU A 94 23.07 1.63 12.25
C LEU A 94 24.60 1.66 12.46
N ALA A 95 25.38 1.47 11.39
CA ALA A 95 26.84 1.60 11.46
C ALA A 95 27.24 3.02 11.92
N GLN A 96 26.64 4.05 11.32
CA GLN A 96 26.90 5.45 11.67
C GLN A 96 26.39 5.82 13.08
N ALA A 97 25.26 5.26 13.53
CA ALA A 97 24.80 5.41 14.89
C ALA A 97 25.77 4.78 15.90
N GLN A 98 26.25 3.57 15.62
CA GLN A 98 27.22 2.89 16.47
C GLN A 98 28.58 3.62 16.47
N GLU A 99 28.98 4.23 15.34
CA GLU A 99 30.16 5.11 15.27
C GLU A 99 30.02 6.33 16.21
N CYS A 100 28.85 6.97 16.26
CA CYS A 100 28.59 8.05 17.22
C CYS A 100 28.72 7.56 18.67
N PHE A 101 28.21 6.35 18.98
CA PHE A 101 28.43 5.73 20.29
C PHE A 101 29.89 5.41 20.57
N PHE A 102 30.64 4.96 19.55
CA PHE A 102 32.08 4.74 19.67
C PHE A 102 32.79 6.03 20.07
N GLU A 103 32.57 7.13 19.36
CA GLU A 103 33.13 8.45 19.69
C GLU A 103 32.83 8.84 21.14
N LYS A 104 31.61 8.60 21.60
CA LYS A 104 31.20 8.84 22.99
C LYS A 104 31.97 8.00 24.01
N VAL A 105 32.12 6.68 23.77
CA VAL A 105 32.84 5.81 24.73
C VAL A 105 34.33 6.12 24.76
N ILE A 106 34.91 6.58 23.64
CA ILE A 106 36.30 7.04 23.59
C ILE A 106 36.48 8.34 24.36
N ALA A 107 35.64 9.35 24.10
CA ALA A 107 35.70 10.64 24.78
C ALA A 107 35.47 10.50 26.30
N GLY A 108 34.63 9.54 26.69
CA GLY A 108 34.36 9.23 28.10
C GLY A 108 35.43 8.39 28.80
N GLY A 109 36.57 8.11 28.16
CA GLY A 109 37.69 7.38 28.77
C GLY A 109 37.34 5.96 29.22
N LYS A 110 36.43 5.28 28.51
CA LYS A 110 36.02 3.91 28.86
C LYS A 110 37.18 2.91 28.66
N PRO A 111 37.16 1.76 29.37
CA PRO A 111 38.23 0.76 29.26
C PRO A 111 38.47 0.30 27.82
N PRO A 112 39.73 0.01 27.42
CA PRO A 112 40.07 -0.43 26.06
C PRO A 112 39.29 -1.66 25.60
N ALA A 113 39.06 -2.63 26.49
CA ALA A 113 38.25 -3.82 26.21
C ALA A 113 36.81 -3.49 25.77
N LEU A 114 36.16 -2.52 26.43
CA LEU A 114 34.81 -2.07 26.05
C LEU A 114 34.86 -1.33 24.71
N CYS A 115 35.83 -0.44 24.53
CA CYS A 115 36.00 0.30 23.28
C CYS A 115 36.23 -0.63 22.08
N SER A 116 36.99 -1.71 22.28
CA SER A 116 37.21 -2.75 21.25
C SER A 116 35.90 -3.42 20.83
N LYS A 117 35.06 -3.81 21.79
CA LYS A 117 33.76 -4.44 21.50
C LYS A 117 32.83 -3.52 20.72
N VAL A 118 32.80 -2.25 21.09
CA VAL A 118 31.99 -1.23 20.40
C VAL A 118 32.53 -0.99 18.98
N ALA A 119 33.84 -0.80 18.81
CA ALA A 119 34.47 -0.65 17.50
C ALA A 119 34.23 -1.85 16.59
N ARG A 120 34.34 -3.08 17.12
CA ARG A 120 34.11 -4.28 16.33
C ARG A 120 32.68 -4.29 15.77
N GLN A 121 31.70 -3.91 16.58
CA GLN A 121 30.31 -3.84 16.12
C GLN A 121 30.09 -2.79 15.04
N VAL A 122 30.77 -1.64 15.10
CA VAL A 122 30.74 -0.65 14.00
C VAL A 122 31.24 -1.30 12.71
N GLY A 123 32.37 -2.00 12.78
CA GLY A 123 32.94 -2.74 11.65
C GLY A 123 31.97 -3.78 11.09
N VAL A 124 31.31 -4.57 11.94
CA VAL A 124 30.31 -5.57 11.51
C VAL A 124 29.15 -4.93 10.75
N PHE A 125 28.58 -3.81 11.23
CA PHE A 125 27.50 -3.15 10.49
C PHE A 125 27.96 -2.60 9.13
N TYR A 126 29.19 -2.06 9.04
CA TYR A 126 29.76 -1.65 7.77
C TYR A 126 30.09 -2.82 6.84
N GLU A 127 30.52 -3.98 7.37
CA GLU A 127 30.72 -5.22 6.61
C GLU A 127 29.41 -5.71 6.00
N GLU A 128 28.32 -5.70 6.76
CA GLU A 128 26.97 -6.05 6.29
C GLU A 128 26.49 -5.08 5.20
N ALA A 129 26.66 -3.76 5.42
CA ALA A 129 26.30 -2.75 4.41
C ALA A 129 27.15 -2.88 3.14
N TYR A 130 28.45 -3.17 3.27
CA TYR A 130 29.36 -3.40 2.14
C TYR A 130 28.96 -4.64 1.32
N ALA A 131 28.61 -5.74 1.99
CA ALA A 131 28.16 -6.95 1.33
C ALA A 131 26.87 -6.68 0.52
N ALA A 132 25.92 -5.94 1.08
CA ALA A 132 24.70 -5.55 0.39
C ALA A 132 24.98 -4.61 -0.81
N LEU A 133 25.87 -3.62 -0.66
CA LEU A 133 26.28 -2.74 -1.76
C LEU A 133 26.94 -3.50 -2.92
N CYS A 134 27.68 -4.57 -2.63
CA CYS A 134 28.32 -5.40 -3.64
C CYS A 134 27.34 -6.37 -4.35
N ALA A 135 26.15 -6.59 -3.79
CA ALA A 135 25.15 -7.48 -4.37
C ALA A 135 24.30 -6.79 -5.46
N PRO A 136 23.92 -7.48 -6.54
CA PRO A 136 22.90 -6.97 -7.46
C PRO A 136 21.53 -6.84 -6.76
N PRO A 137 20.69 -5.84 -7.08
CA PRO A 137 20.90 -4.81 -8.10
C PRO A 137 21.71 -3.58 -7.61
N LEU A 138 22.08 -3.51 -6.33
CA LEU A 138 22.69 -2.33 -5.71
C LEU A 138 24.10 -2.02 -6.26
N SER A 139 24.87 -3.05 -6.61
CA SER A 139 26.22 -2.91 -7.15
C SER A 139 26.31 -2.14 -8.46
N GLN A 140 25.21 -2.07 -9.21
CA GLN A 140 25.10 -1.27 -10.43
C GLN A 140 24.35 0.05 -10.21
N HIS A 141 23.79 0.23 -9.02
CA HIS A 141 22.94 1.35 -8.67
C HIS A 141 23.71 2.50 -8.02
N PHE A 142 24.55 2.19 -7.02
CA PHE A 142 25.33 3.17 -6.28
C PHE A 142 26.63 3.52 -6.99
N ASP A 143 27.12 4.73 -6.73
CA ASP A 143 28.45 5.16 -7.17
C ASP A 143 29.53 4.33 -6.49
N ARG A 144 30.61 4.00 -7.21
CA ARG A 144 31.70 3.16 -6.71
C ARG A 144 32.42 3.78 -5.51
N THR A 145 32.37 5.11 -5.36
CA THR A 145 32.90 5.83 -4.19
C THR A 145 32.21 5.42 -2.89
N TRP A 146 30.91 5.09 -2.91
CA TRP A 146 30.21 4.58 -1.72
C TRP A 146 30.76 3.22 -1.29
N VAL A 147 30.97 2.33 -2.27
CA VAL A 147 31.55 1.00 -2.03
C VAL A 147 32.93 1.13 -1.40
N SER A 148 33.81 1.97 -1.97
CA SER A 148 35.14 2.24 -1.42
C SER A 148 35.09 2.87 -0.01
N HIS A 149 34.16 3.80 0.22
CA HIS A 149 34.01 4.48 1.52
C HIS A 149 33.57 3.51 2.62
N VAL A 150 32.53 2.72 2.35
CA VAL A 150 31.98 1.74 3.31
C VAL A 150 33.00 0.63 3.58
N GLN A 151 33.72 0.16 2.55
CA GLN A 151 34.79 -0.82 2.71
C GLN A 151 35.92 -0.30 3.61
N LEU A 152 36.36 0.95 3.39
CA LEU A 152 37.42 1.54 4.21
C LEU A 152 36.96 1.76 5.66
N LYS A 153 35.71 2.19 5.87
CA LYS A 153 35.10 2.31 7.20
C LYS A 153 35.05 0.96 7.93
N ALA A 154 34.62 -0.11 7.26
CA ALA A 154 34.63 -1.46 7.82
C ALA A 154 36.04 -1.86 8.30
N ALA A 155 37.05 -1.68 7.45
CA ALA A 155 38.43 -2.00 7.78
C ALA A 155 39.02 -1.11 8.87
N GLN A 156 38.70 0.20 8.86
CA GLN A 156 39.09 1.14 9.91
C GLN A 156 38.61 0.66 11.28
N PHE A 157 37.31 0.35 11.41
CA PHE A 157 36.75 -0.05 12.69
C PHE A 157 37.17 -1.45 13.14
N TYR A 158 37.47 -2.35 12.20
CA TYR A 158 38.14 -3.61 12.53
C TYR A 158 39.55 -3.38 13.07
N ALA A 159 40.34 -2.51 12.44
CA ALA A 159 41.67 -2.15 12.90
C ALA A 159 41.64 -1.42 14.25
N ASP A 160 40.69 -0.51 14.46
CA ASP A 160 40.44 0.15 15.75
C ASP A 160 40.09 -0.88 16.83
N ALA A 161 39.26 -1.87 16.52
CA ALA A 161 38.92 -2.94 17.46
C ALA A 161 40.16 -3.78 17.84
N CYS A 162 41.00 -4.14 16.87
CA CYS A 162 42.28 -4.82 17.09
C CYS A 162 43.22 -3.97 17.96
N TYR A 163 43.35 -2.68 17.65
CA TYR A 163 44.18 -1.74 18.39
C TYR A 163 43.73 -1.61 19.85
N ARG A 164 42.44 -1.37 20.09
CA ARG A 164 41.87 -1.23 21.44
C ARG A 164 42.02 -2.52 22.25
N PHE A 165 41.87 -3.68 21.61
CA PHE A 165 42.08 -4.97 22.26
C PHE A 165 43.56 -5.21 22.58
N SER A 166 44.47 -4.75 21.72
CA SER A 166 45.91 -4.86 21.95
C SER A 166 46.33 -4.10 23.22
N LEU A 167 45.72 -2.95 23.50
CA LEU A 167 45.96 -2.20 24.74
C LEU A 167 45.51 -2.97 26.00
N ASP A 168 44.43 -3.76 25.91
CA ASP A 168 43.95 -4.61 27.00
C ASP A 168 44.88 -5.81 27.21
N LEU A 169 45.30 -6.46 26.13
CA LEU A 169 46.31 -7.54 26.16
C LEU A 169 47.64 -7.06 26.75
N HIS A 170 48.04 -5.83 26.42
CA HIS A 170 49.26 -5.23 26.96
C HIS A 170 49.19 -5.11 28.50
N GLN A 171 48.03 -4.69 29.03
CA GLN A 171 47.81 -4.61 30.49
C GLN A 171 47.78 -5.99 31.17
N GLN A 172 47.46 -7.04 30.42
CA GLN A 172 47.47 -8.44 30.88
C GLN A 172 48.83 -9.13 30.64
N GLU A 173 49.83 -8.39 30.14
CA GLU A 173 51.16 -8.91 29.77
C GLU A 173 51.14 -9.98 28.65
N GLU A 174 50.06 -10.07 27.88
CA GLU A 174 49.87 -10.99 26.75
C GLU A 174 50.45 -10.41 25.44
N ILE A 175 51.71 -9.98 25.48
CA ILE A 175 52.42 -9.26 24.41
C ILE A 175 52.48 -10.05 23.09
N ALA A 176 52.62 -11.38 23.13
CA ALA A 176 52.63 -12.18 21.91
C ALA A 176 51.30 -12.08 21.15
N GLN A 177 50.17 -12.14 21.87
CA GLN A 177 48.84 -11.97 21.29
C GLN A 177 48.64 -10.52 20.81
N GLU A 178 49.14 -9.52 21.57
CA GLU A 178 49.13 -8.11 21.19
C GLU A 178 49.76 -7.90 19.80
N ILE A 179 50.98 -8.40 19.60
CA ILE A 179 51.73 -8.29 18.33
C ILE A 179 50.96 -8.93 17.18
N ALA A 180 50.45 -10.15 17.38
CA ALA A 180 49.71 -10.86 16.35
C ALA A 180 48.41 -10.10 15.97
N ARG A 181 47.69 -9.56 16.96
CA ARG A 181 46.45 -8.81 16.74
C ARG A 181 46.66 -7.50 16.01
N LEU A 182 47.71 -6.75 16.37
CA LEU A 182 48.08 -5.51 15.69
C LEU A 182 48.43 -5.77 14.22
N LYS A 183 49.22 -6.81 13.93
CA LYS A 183 49.54 -7.21 12.53
C LYS A 183 48.29 -7.53 11.71
N ILE A 184 47.34 -8.27 12.28
CA ILE A 184 46.08 -8.61 11.59
C ILE A 184 45.30 -7.34 11.23
N GLY A 185 45.12 -6.43 12.18
CA GLY A 185 44.39 -5.18 11.95
C GLY A 185 45.09 -4.29 10.92
N MET A 186 46.42 -4.16 11.00
CA MET A 186 47.21 -3.36 10.04
C MET A 186 47.15 -3.94 8.61
N ASN A 187 47.22 -5.27 8.46
CA ASN A 187 47.10 -5.92 7.14
C ASN A 187 45.73 -5.67 6.52
N ALA A 188 44.65 -5.86 7.28
CA ALA A 188 43.28 -5.60 6.83
C ALA A 188 43.09 -4.13 6.39
N LEU A 189 43.66 -3.19 7.16
CA LEU A 189 43.60 -1.76 6.85
C LEU A 189 44.40 -1.42 5.58
N ALA A 190 45.59 -1.99 5.42
CA ALA A 190 46.44 -1.80 4.25
C ALA A 190 45.78 -2.31 2.96
N ASP A 191 45.11 -3.46 3.01
CA ASP A 191 44.39 -4.01 1.86
C ASP A 191 43.18 -3.17 1.47
N ALA A 192 42.38 -2.71 2.43
CA ALA A 192 41.26 -1.81 2.16
C ALA A 192 41.71 -0.47 1.57
N LYS A 193 42.85 0.06 2.01
CA LYS A 193 43.42 1.33 1.52
C LYS A 193 43.82 1.26 0.04
N LYS A 194 44.24 0.09 -0.47
CA LYS A 194 44.51 -0.13 -1.92
C LYS A 194 43.24 0.07 -2.76
N ALA A 195 42.07 -0.24 -2.20
CA ALA A 195 40.77 -0.10 -2.85
C ALA A 195 40.09 1.26 -2.61
N ALA A 196 40.63 2.12 -1.73
CA ALA A 196 40.01 3.37 -1.27
C ALA A 196 40.07 4.55 -2.27
N LYS A 197 40.00 4.29 -3.58
CA LYS A 197 40.00 5.35 -4.61
C LYS A 197 38.74 6.21 -4.48
N GLY A 198 38.91 7.53 -4.46
CA GLY A 198 37.81 8.51 -4.39
C GLY A 198 37.19 8.70 -3.01
N VAL A 199 37.80 8.14 -1.95
CA VAL A 199 37.35 8.34 -0.57
C VAL A 199 37.71 9.74 -0.07
N ALA A 200 36.83 10.35 0.74
CA ALA A 200 37.02 11.67 1.30
C ALA A 200 38.28 11.80 2.17
N ALA A 201 39.00 12.92 2.05
CA ALA A 201 40.26 13.18 2.76
C ALA A 201 40.16 13.02 4.29
N PRO A 202 39.12 13.50 4.98
CA PRO A 202 39.02 13.34 6.45
C PRO A 202 39.04 11.88 6.90
N LEU A 203 38.46 10.96 6.11
CA LEU A 203 38.48 9.54 6.41
C LEU A 203 39.90 8.97 6.23
N LEU A 204 40.59 9.32 5.14
CA LEU A 204 41.99 8.92 4.92
C LEU A 204 42.91 9.43 6.02
N ASP A 205 42.73 10.67 6.49
CA ASP A 205 43.51 11.24 7.59
C ASP A 205 43.29 10.46 8.89
N SER A 206 42.04 10.12 9.20
CA SER A 206 41.72 9.32 10.38
C SER A 206 42.34 7.90 10.33
N VAL A 207 42.31 7.27 9.15
CA VAL A 207 42.95 5.97 8.90
C VAL A 207 44.47 6.05 9.01
N ASN A 208 45.11 7.09 8.45
CA ASN A 208 46.56 7.30 8.54
C ASN A 208 46.99 7.51 10.01
N LYS A 209 46.20 8.25 10.79
CA LYS A 209 46.46 8.46 12.22
C LYS A 209 46.35 7.16 13.02
N LEU A 210 45.33 6.34 12.74
CA LEU A 210 45.17 5.02 13.35
C LEU A 210 46.36 4.11 13.00
N GLU A 211 46.75 4.06 11.72
CA GLU A 211 47.89 3.27 11.24
C GLU A 211 49.20 3.67 11.93
N SER A 212 49.46 4.96 12.09
CA SER A 212 50.62 5.46 12.83
C SER A 212 50.61 5.01 14.30
N ASN A 213 49.46 5.13 14.98
CA ASN A 213 49.32 4.71 16.38
C ASN A 213 49.52 3.20 16.55
N MET A 214 48.96 2.40 15.64
CA MET A 214 49.14 0.95 15.63
C MET A 214 50.60 0.56 15.40
N LYS A 215 51.29 1.25 14.48
CA LYS A 215 52.71 1.01 14.20
C LYS A 215 53.58 1.32 15.41
N THR A 216 53.40 2.47 16.06
CA THR A 216 54.14 2.81 17.28
C THR A 216 53.95 1.76 18.39
N ASN A 217 52.72 1.27 18.57
CA ASN A 217 52.45 0.22 19.57
C ASN A 217 53.03 -1.14 19.17
N LEU A 218 52.99 -1.48 17.89
CA LEU A 218 53.58 -2.71 17.39
C LEU A 218 55.10 -2.73 17.58
N ASP A 219 55.77 -1.63 17.24
CA ASP A 219 57.23 -1.49 17.41
C ASP A 219 57.63 -1.57 18.89
N ARG A 220 56.83 -0.96 19.78
CA ARG A 220 57.00 -1.04 21.24
C ARG A 220 56.84 -2.48 21.73
N ALA A 221 55.72 -3.13 21.44
CA ALA A 221 55.42 -4.49 21.85
C ALA A 221 56.46 -5.50 21.30
N MET A 222 56.90 -5.34 20.06
CA MET A 222 57.98 -6.15 19.48
C MET A 222 59.30 -5.98 20.23
N LYS A 223 59.68 -4.73 20.55
CA LYS A 223 60.91 -4.45 21.29
C LYS A 223 60.87 -5.10 22.67
N GLU A 224 59.78 -4.89 23.41
CA GLU A 224 59.57 -5.47 24.74
C GLU A 224 59.54 -7.00 24.69
N ASN A 225 58.87 -7.60 23.71
CA ASN A 225 58.86 -9.05 23.55
C ASN A 225 60.24 -9.61 23.20
N ASN A 226 61.04 -8.91 22.38
CA ASN A 226 62.38 -9.36 22.02
C ASN A 226 63.40 -9.18 23.15
N SER A 227 63.17 -8.29 24.11
CA SER A 227 64.12 -8.01 25.20
C SER A 227 63.73 -8.54 26.57
N VAL A 228 62.42 -8.65 26.86
CA VAL A 228 61.90 -8.97 28.20
C VAL A 228 61.10 -10.27 28.18
N TYR A 229 60.02 -10.33 27.40
CA TYR A 229 59.03 -11.42 27.53
C TYR A 229 59.40 -12.70 26.77
N LEU A 230 60.07 -12.57 25.62
CA LEU A 230 60.51 -13.66 24.75
C LEU A 230 59.41 -14.67 24.39
N MET A 231 58.15 -14.21 24.29
CA MET A 231 57.02 -15.06 23.99
C MET A 231 56.93 -15.35 22.49
N ARG A 232 56.50 -16.57 22.15
CA ARG A 232 56.25 -16.96 20.76
C ARG A 232 54.96 -16.31 20.25
N VAL A 233 55.09 -15.49 19.21
CA VAL A 233 53.94 -14.86 18.55
C VAL A 233 53.04 -15.93 17.92
N PRO A 234 51.75 -16.01 18.29
CA PRO A 234 50.82 -16.97 17.70
C PRO A 234 50.50 -16.63 16.24
N GLU A 235 50.07 -17.63 15.48
CA GLU A 235 49.60 -17.43 14.11
C GLU A 235 48.22 -16.77 14.08
N ALA A 236 47.91 -16.07 12.99
CA ALA A 236 46.66 -15.33 12.88
C ALA A 236 45.40 -16.22 13.00
N GLY A 237 45.48 -17.47 12.52
CA GLY A 237 44.36 -18.42 12.56
C GLY A 237 44.08 -19.03 13.94
N THR A 238 45.02 -18.93 14.89
CA THR A 238 44.82 -19.47 16.25
C THR A 238 44.17 -18.47 17.21
N LEU A 239 44.08 -17.20 16.80
CA LEU A 239 43.43 -16.16 17.59
C LEU A 239 41.90 -16.22 17.44
N GLY A 240 41.18 -16.18 18.57
CA GLY A 240 39.72 -16.10 18.57
C GLY A 240 39.18 -14.83 17.90
N ALA A 241 37.91 -14.86 17.50
CA ALA A 241 37.23 -13.68 16.96
C ALA A 241 37.11 -12.57 18.02
N LEU A 242 37.13 -11.30 17.59
CA LEU A 242 36.89 -10.18 18.49
C LEU A 242 35.41 -10.17 18.93
N PRO A 243 35.10 -10.03 20.23
CA PRO A 243 33.73 -9.84 20.68
C PRO A 243 33.18 -8.51 20.15
N ALA A 244 31.90 -8.49 19.81
CA ALA A 244 31.19 -7.29 19.34
C ALA A 244 30.05 -6.94 20.30
N ALA A 245 29.76 -5.65 20.50
CA ALA A 245 28.66 -5.19 21.34
C ALA A 245 27.83 -4.11 20.64
N SER A 246 26.57 -4.41 20.34
CA SER A 246 25.61 -3.44 19.80
C SER A 246 24.99 -2.61 20.91
N LEU A 247 25.04 -1.29 20.73
CA LEU A 247 24.43 -0.29 21.62
C LEU A 247 23.32 0.49 20.91
N VAL A 248 23.07 0.17 19.65
CA VAL A 248 22.07 0.83 18.80
C VAL A 248 21.06 -0.17 18.27
N LYS A 249 19.88 0.33 17.96
CA LYS A 249 18.81 -0.42 17.31
C LYS A 249 17.99 0.48 16.38
N SER A 250 17.34 -0.11 15.40
CA SER A 250 16.37 0.58 14.55
C SER A 250 15.21 1.07 15.43
N THR A 251 14.90 2.36 15.38
CA THR A 251 13.80 2.92 16.18
C THR A 251 12.47 2.47 15.60
N SER A 252 11.56 1.96 16.45
CA SER A 252 10.23 1.58 15.99
C SER A 252 9.45 2.81 15.53
N LEU A 253 8.86 2.73 14.33
CA LEU A 253 7.94 3.75 13.82
C LEU A 253 6.47 3.46 14.12
N ALA A 254 6.16 2.37 14.81
CA ALA A 254 4.78 1.96 15.06
C ALA A 254 3.96 3.07 15.75
N GLU A 255 4.52 3.70 16.79
CA GLU A 255 3.86 4.79 17.53
C GLU A 255 3.79 6.10 16.72
N VAL A 256 4.84 6.41 15.96
CA VAL A 256 4.92 7.65 15.16
C VAL A 256 3.95 7.61 13.98
N LEU A 257 3.74 6.43 13.41
CA LEU A 257 2.84 6.22 12.28
C LEU A 257 1.44 5.78 12.73
N ASP A 258 1.18 5.70 14.03
CA ASP A 258 -0.15 5.40 14.55
C ASP A 258 -1.08 6.60 14.38
N ALA A 259 -1.88 6.56 13.32
CA ALA A 259 -2.91 7.54 13.03
C ALA A 259 -4.28 7.14 13.59
N SER A 260 -4.38 6.16 14.50
CA SER A 260 -5.66 5.70 15.05
C SER A 260 -6.46 6.79 15.77
N ASN A 261 -5.78 7.84 16.25
CA ASN A 261 -6.40 9.00 16.88
C ASN A 261 -6.88 10.06 15.87
N GLU A 262 -6.46 9.97 14.60
CA GLU A 262 -6.81 10.92 13.55
C GLU A 262 -8.12 10.52 12.85
N ARG A 263 -9.04 11.48 12.67
CA ARG A 263 -10.39 11.23 12.12
C ARG A 263 -10.64 11.83 10.75
N LEU A 264 -9.63 11.87 9.88
CA LEU A 264 -9.72 12.50 8.55
C LEU A 264 -10.80 11.88 7.64
N PHE A 265 -11.00 10.55 7.71
CA PHE A 265 -11.94 9.82 6.85
C PHE A 265 -12.94 8.98 7.66
N SER A 266 -13.32 9.45 8.85
CA SER A 266 -14.18 8.71 9.78
C SER A 266 -15.59 8.40 9.24
N SER A 267 -16.10 9.21 8.30
CA SER A 267 -17.38 8.97 7.63
C SER A 267 -17.27 8.06 6.40
N LEU A 268 -16.05 7.71 5.96
CA LEU A 268 -15.84 6.89 4.77
C LEU A 268 -16.02 5.41 5.13
N VAL A 269 -17.06 4.80 4.57
CA VAL A 269 -17.28 3.37 4.72
C VAL A 269 -16.28 2.61 3.84
N PRO A 270 -15.56 1.61 4.36
CA PRO A 270 -14.67 0.79 3.56
C PRO A 270 -15.42 0.07 2.43
N ASP A 271 -14.82 0.02 1.24
CA ASP A 271 -15.39 -0.65 0.06
C ASP A 271 -15.71 -2.13 0.31
N GLY A 272 -14.90 -2.81 1.13
CA GLY A 272 -15.18 -4.19 1.55
C GLY A 272 -16.50 -4.33 2.29
N SER A 273 -16.85 -3.35 3.13
CA SER A 273 -18.13 -3.33 3.85
C SER A 273 -19.29 -3.03 2.91
N MET A 274 -19.13 -2.09 1.96
CA MET A 274 -20.17 -1.81 0.96
C MET A 274 -20.44 -3.02 0.05
N LYS A 275 -19.39 -3.70 -0.43
CA LYS A 275 -19.52 -4.93 -1.23
C LYS A 275 -20.18 -6.06 -0.44
N ALA A 276 -19.82 -6.23 0.82
CA ALA A 276 -20.45 -7.21 1.70
C ALA A 276 -21.93 -6.91 1.91
N LEU A 277 -22.29 -5.63 2.12
CA LEU A 277 -23.68 -5.19 2.27
C LEU A 277 -24.49 -5.39 0.98
N SER A 278 -23.92 -5.05 -0.17
CA SER A 278 -24.56 -5.29 -1.47
C SER A 278 -24.84 -6.78 -1.69
N LYS A 279 -23.84 -7.64 -1.41
CA LYS A 279 -24.01 -9.09 -1.52
C LYS A 279 -25.08 -9.62 -0.55
N TYR A 280 -25.10 -9.10 0.68
CA TYR A 280 -26.11 -9.46 1.66
C TYR A 280 -27.52 -9.08 1.19
N THR A 281 -27.68 -7.89 0.64
CA THR A 281 -28.97 -7.40 0.12
C THR A 281 -29.44 -8.28 -1.05
N GLU A 282 -28.55 -8.60 -1.99
CA GLU A 282 -28.86 -9.49 -3.11
C GLU A 282 -29.29 -10.90 -2.64
N MET A 283 -28.62 -11.45 -1.62
CA MET A 283 -29.03 -12.72 -1.02
C MET A 283 -30.40 -12.66 -0.36
N VAL A 284 -30.73 -11.56 0.31
CA VAL A 284 -32.06 -11.36 0.92
C VAL A 284 -33.12 -11.25 -0.16
N ASP A 285 -32.90 -10.46 -1.19
CA ASP A 285 -33.83 -10.29 -2.31
C ASP A 285 -34.08 -11.61 -3.05
N ASP A 286 -33.03 -12.41 -3.26
CA ASP A 286 -33.16 -13.73 -3.88
C ASP A 286 -33.99 -14.70 -3.03
N ILE A 287 -33.79 -14.70 -1.71
CA ILE A 287 -34.61 -15.48 -0.78
C ILE A 287 -36.06 -15.02 -0.84
N ILE A 288 -36.32 -13.71 -0.75
CA ILE A 288 -37.68 -13.16 -0.79
C ILE A 288 -38.37 -13.55 -2.10
N ARG A 289 -37.71 -13.33 -3.24
CA ARG A 289 -38.23 -13.70 -4.56
C ARG A 289 -38.53 -15.20 -4.65
N THR A 290 -37.58 -16.05 -4.25
CA THR A 290 -37.75 -17.51 -4.32
C THR A 290 -38.92 -17.98 -3.47
N GLN A 291 -39.09 -17.41 -2.26
CA GLN A 291 -40.22 -17.78 -1.40
C GLN A 291 -41.55 -17.24 -1.93
N ALA A 292 -41.57 -16.01 -2.48
CA ALA A 292 -42.75 -15.43 -3.10
C ALA A 292 -43.19 -16.22 -4.34
N GLU A 293 -42.26 -16.61 -5.22
CA GLU A 293 -42.54 -17.45 -6.39
C GLU A 293 -43.07 -18.83 -5.99
N LYS A 294 -42.48 -19.47 -4.96
CA LYS A 294 -42.99 -20.75 -4.43
C LYS A 294 -44.39 -20.61 -3.86
N LEU A 295 -44.66 -19.53 -3.12
CA LEU A 295 -45.98 -19.26 -2.59
C LEU A 295 -47.00 -19.04 -3.71
N GLN A 296 -46.65 -18.24 -4.72
CA GLN A 296 -47.51 -17.98 -5.87
C GLN A 296 -47.80 -19.25 -6.67
N GLN A 297 -46.78 -20.08 -6.96
CA GLN A 297 -46.95 -21.36 -7.62
C GLN A 297 -47.82 -22.32 -6.81
N SER A 298 -47.60 -22.43 -5.49
CA SER A 298 -48.41 -23.28 -4.63
C SER A 298 -49.85 -22.78 -4.54
N SER A 299 -50.07 -21.46 -4.47
CA SER A 299 -51.40 -20.87 -4.46
C SER A 299 -52.13 -21.14 -5.77
N GLU A 300 -51.45 -21.00 -6.91
CA GLU A 300 -52.04 -21.26 -8.23
C GLU A 300 -52.36 -22.76 -8.42
N ILE A 301 -51.48 -23.66 -7.99
CA ILE A 301 -51.75 -25.11 -8.01
C ILE A 301 -52.96 -25.44 -7.15
N THR A 302 -53.06 -24.87 -5.94
CA THR A 302 -54.21 -25.07 -5.06
C THR A 302 -55.48 -24.53 -5.71
N ARG A 303 -55.43 -23.34 -6.30
CA ARG A 303 -56.57 -22.72 -7.01
C ARG A 303 -57.05 -23.57 -8.18
N VAL A 304 -56.14 -24.10 -9.00
CA VAL A 304 -56.45 -25.01 -10.11
C VAL A 304 -57.07 -26.30 -9.60
N ARG A 305 -56.51 -26.93 -8.56
CA ARG A 305 -57.07 -28.16 -7.98
C ARG A 305 -58.45 -27.95 -7.37
N LEU A 306 -58.66 -26.84 -6.65
CA LEU A 306 -59.98 -26.50 -6.12
C LEU A 306 -60.99 -26.34 -7.25
N LYS A 307 -60.60 -25.66 -8.34
CA LYS A 307 -61.43 -25.53 -9.54
C LYS A 307 -61.71 -26.87 -10.23
N GLU A 308 -60.74 -27.77 -10.33
CA GLU A 308 -60.94 -29.13 -10.87
C GLU A 308 -61.91 -29.97 -10.03
N MET A 309 -62.00 -29.69 -8.73
CA MET A 309 -62.94 -30.33 -7.81
C MET A 309 -64.30 -29.63 -7.77
N ASP A 310 -64.53 -28.63 -8.64
CA ASP A 310 -65.67 -27.71 -8.58
C ASP A 310 -65.88 -27.17 -7.15
N LEU A 311 -64.82 -26.92 -6.39
CA LEU A 311 -64.90 -26.38 -5.04
C LEU A 311 -64.54 -24.88 -5.07
N PRO A 312 -65.32 -24.03 -4.37
CA PRO A 312 -66.39 -24.37 -3.42
C PRO A 312 -67.79 -24.57 -4.06
N ASP A 313 -67.94 -24.39 -5.37
CA ASP A 313 -69.24 -24.37 -6.08
C ASP A 313 -70.12 -25.62 -5.86
N SER A 314 -69.51 -26.79 -5.74
CA SER A 314 -70.17 -28.08 -5.51
C SER A 314 -70.77 -28.19 -4.10
N ILE A 315 -70.17 -27.54 -3.10
CA ILE A 315 -70.74 -27.43 -1.74
C ILE A 315 -71.87 -26.40 -1.73
N LEU A 316 -71.66 -25.27 -2.39
CA LEU A 316 -72.65 -24.18 -2.42
C LEU A 316 -73.89 -24.53 -3.27
N SER A 317 -73.76 -25.39 -4.29
CA SER A 317 -74.92 -25.87 -5.08
C SER A 317 -75.86 -26.82 -4.33
N LEU A 318 -75.39 -27.47 -3.24
CA LEU A 318 -76.21 -28.28 -2.35
C LEU A 318 -77.06 -27.43 -1.40
N GLU A 319 -76.61 -26.21 -1.08
CA GLU A 319 -77.38 -25.21 -0.35
C GLU A 319 -78.33 -24.51 -1.34
N GLY A 320 -79.48 -25.15 -1.59
CA GLY A 320 -80.47 -24.76 -2.59
C GLY A 320 -81.14 -23.38 -2.41
N ASN A 321 -80.37 -22.31 -2.49
CA ASN A 321 -80.82 -20.94 -2.69
C ASN A 321 -80.14 -20.38 -3.93
N VAL A 322 -80.96 -19.99 -4.91
CA VAL A 322 -80.54 -19.27 -6.13
C VAL A 322 -80.12 -17.85 -5.75
N SER A 323 -78.99 -17.73 -5.07
CA SER A 323 -78.29 -16.48 -4.79
C SER A 323 -76.82 -16.67 -5.17
N ILE A 324 -76.20 -15.62 -5.72
CA ILE A 324 -74.78 -15.60 -6.11
C ILE A 324 -73.94 -16.17 -4.95
N PRO A 325 -73.05 -17.16 -5.18
CA PRO A 325 -72.14 -17.71 -4.17
C PRO A 325 -71.48 -16.62 -3.33
N ALA A 326 -71.37 -16.80 -2.01
CA ALA A 326 -70.83 -15.77 -1.11
C ALA A 326 -69.39 -15.36 -1.52
N ASP A 327 -68.57 -16.32 -1.90
CA ASP A 327 -67.20 -16.07 -2.38
C ASP A 327 -67.18 -15.25 -3.68
N LEU A 328 -68.07 -15.55 -4.63
CA LEU A 328 -68.19 -14.77 -5.87
C LEU A 328 -68.75 -13.37 -5.61
N LYS A 329 -69.61 -13.21 -4.61
CA LYS A 329 -70.12 -11.91 -4.18
C LYS A 329 -69.01 -11.08 -3.52
N GLU A 330 -68.18 -11.68 -2.69
CA GLU A 330 -67.00 -11.04 -2.09
C GLU A 330 -65.97 -10.63 -3.17
N ASP A 331 -65.69 -11.50 -4.15
CA ASP A 331 -64.81 -11.19 -5.28
C ASP A 331 -65.38 -10.04 -6.15
N VAL A 332 -66.69 -10.05 -6.42
CA VAL A 332 -67.38 -8.96 -7.13
C VAL A 332 -67.32 -7.66 -6.34
N GLU A 333 -67.57 -7.69 -5.04
CA GLU A 333 -67.45 -6.53 -4.15
C GLU A 333 -66.00 -6.01 -4.11
N ALA A 334 -64.99 -6.88 -4.09
CA ALA A 334 -63.58 -6.51 -4.13
C ALA A 334 -63.20 -5.81 -5.45
N VAL A 335 -63.69 -6.31 -6.58
CA VAL A 335 -63.51 -5.68 -7.91
C VAL A 335 -64.19 -4.31 -7.95
N GLN A 336 -65.41 -4.20 -7.41
CA GLN A 336 -66.14 -2.93 -7.34
C GLN A 336 -65.47 -1.90 -6.42
N ILE A 337 -64.95 -2.33 -5.27
CA ILE A 337 -64.16 -1.48 -4.35
C ILE A 337 -62.88 -0.99 -5.03
N SER A 338 -62.26 -1.83 -5.87
CA SER A 338 -61.06 -1.49 -6.64
C SER A 338 -61.35 -0.56 -7.84
N GLY A 339 -62.60 -0.10 -8.00
CA GLY A 339 -63.01 0.83 -9.05
C GLY A 339 -63.52 0.17 -10.34
N GLY A 340 -63.65 -1.17 -10.36
CA GLY A 340 -64.21 -1.91 -11.49
C GLY A 340 -63.44 -1.73 -12.80
N PRO A 341 -64.08 -1.98 -13.97
CA PRO A 341 -63.46 -1.79 -15.28
C PRO A 341 -63.07 -0.33 -15.54
N ALA A 342 -63.81 0.64 -15.00
CA ALA A 342 -63.51 2.06 -15.13
C ALA A 342 -62.23 2.47 -14.37
N GLY A 343 -61.98 1.88 -13.20
CA GLY A 343 -60.74 2.06 -12.45
C GLY A 343 -59.53 1.52 -13.21
N LEU A 344 -59.66 0.35 -13.82
CA LEU A 344 -58.61 -0.23 -14.66
C LEU A 344 -58.33 0.61 -15.92
N GLU A 345 -59.37 1.17 -16.55
CA GLU A 345 -59.20 2.13 -17.65
C GLU A 345 -58.45 3.39 -17.22
N ALA A 346 -58.72 3.91 -16.01
CA ALA A 346 -58.02 5.06 -15.46
C ALA A 346 -56.53 4.76 -15.21
N GLU A 347 -56.19 3.59 -14.70
CA GLU A 347 -54.79 3.15 -14.50
C GLU A 347 -54.06 2.94 -15.84
N LEU A 348 -54.74 2.37 -16.86
CA LEU A 348 -54.18 2.28 -18.21
C LEU A 348 -53.93 3.67 -18.82
N GLN A 349 -54.81 4.62 -18.56
CA GLN A 349 -54.62 6.01 -19.00
C GLN A 349 -53.40 6.65 -18.30
N GLN A 350 -53.23 6.44 -16.99
CA GLN A 350 -52.03 6.89 -16.26
C GLN A 350 -50.74 6.26 -16.83
N LEU A 351 -50.77 4.98 -17.17
CA LEU A 351 -49.62 4.28 -17.76
C LEU A 351 -49.23 4.89 -19.13
N ARG A 352 -50.21 5.25 -19.96
CA ARG A 352 -49.97 5.98 -21.22
C ARG A 352 -49.36 7.35 -20.98
N ASP A 353 -49.88 8.09 -19.99
CA ASP A 353 -49.36 9.40 -19.63
C ASP A 353 -47.91 9.33 -19.12
N LEU A 354 -47.58 8.34 -18.29
CA LEU A 354 -46.21 8.09 -17.82
C LEU A 354 -45.26 7.74 -18.97
N ASN A 355 -45.68 6.87 -19.90
CA ASN A 355 -44.88 6.53 -21.07
C ASN A 355 -44.62 7.77 -21.95
N ARG A 356 -45.66 8.60 -22.19
CA ARG A 356 -45.50 9.86 -22.92
C ARG A 356 -44.47 10.77 -22.26
N VAL A 357 -44.59 11.00 -20.95
CA VAL A 357 -43.66 11.88 -20.20
C VAL A 357 -42.22 11.35 -20.29
N ASN A 358 -42.02 10.04 -20.12
CA ASN A 358 -40.69 9.45 -20.22
C ASN A 358 -40.10 9.58 -21.63
N GLN A 359 -40.92 9.44 -22.67
CA GLN A 359 -40.51 9.62 -24.05
C GLN A 359 -40.17 11.09 -24.35
N GLU A 360 -40.96 12.05 -23.86
CA GLU A 360 -40.69 13.48 -23.98
C GLU A 360 -39.35 13.86 -23.31
N LEU A 361 -39.10 13.38 -22.09
CA LEU A 361 -37.84 13.62 -21.38
C LEU A 361 -36.63 13.05 -22.14
N LEU A 362 -36.78 11.88 -22.76
CA LEU A 362 -35.72 11.28 -23.56
C LEU A 362 -35.42 12.11 -24.81
N VAL A 363 -36.47 12.51 -25.55
CA VAL A 363 -36.35 13.34 -26.75
C VAL A 363 -35.73 14.70 -26.41
N GLN A 364 -36.21 15.38 -25.36
CA GLN A 364 -35.63 16.66 -24.91
C GLN A 364 -34.15 16.54 -24.56
N THR A 365 -33.76 15.45 -23.88
CA THR A 365 -32.36 15.22 -23.53
C THR A 365 -31.51 14.96 -24.78
N GLU A 366 -32.03 14.20 -25.74
CA GLU A 366 -31.36 13.97 -27.02
C GLU A 366 -31.21 15.26 -27.84
N GLU A 367 -32.26 16.08 -27.92
CA GLU A 367 -32.24 17.38 -28.59
C GLU A 367 -31.21 18.33 -27.98
N MET A 368 -31.10 18.39 -26.65
CA MET A 368 -30.09 19.20 -25.97
C MET A 368 -28.66 18.76 -26.35
N LEU A 369 -28.40 17.46 -26.41
CA LEU A 369 -27.09 16.94 -26.82
C LEU A 369 -26.80 17.20 -28.30
N GLN A 370 -27.79 17.03 -29.18
CA GLN A 370 -27.64 17.31 -30.60
C GLN A 370 -27.39 18.80 -30.85
N LYS A 371 -28.09 19.68 -30.11
CA LYS A 371 -27.90 21.12 -30.19
C LYS A 371 -26.47 21.51 -29.80
N GLU A 372 -25.98 21.07 -28.64
CA GLU A 372 -24.60 21.37 -28.21
C GLU A 372 -23.56 20.82 -29.21
N ALA A 373 -23.75 19.59 -29.70
CA ALA A 373 -22.86 19.00 -30.70
C ALA A 373 -22.86 19.78 -32.02
N SER A 374 -24.01 20.32 -32.44
CA SER A 374 -24.12 21.16 -33.64
C SER A 374 -23.44 22.51 -33.45
N GLU A 375 -23.55 23.13 -32.27
CA GLU A 375 -22.89 24.39 -31.92
C GLU A 375 -21.36 24.19 -31.86
N ASP A 376 -20.87 23.10 -31.26
CA ASP A 376 -19.45 22.75 -31.26
C ASP A 376 -18.90 22.53 -32.68
N ALA A 377 -19.67 21.87 -33.55
CA ALA A 377 -19.30 21.70 -34.96
C ALA A 377 -19.23 23.04 -35.69
N GLN A 378 -20.22 23.92 -35.50
CA GLN A 378 -20.23 25.26 -36.08
C GLN A 378 -19.04 26.10 -35.61
N PHE A 379 -18.74 26.10 -34.31
CA PHE A 379 -17.61 26.86 -33.77
C PHE A 379 -16.25 26.30 -34.19
N ARG A 380 -16.12 24.98 -34.39
CA ARG A 380 -14.92 24.41 -35.01
C ARG A 380 -14.72 24.92 -36.44
N THR A 381 -15.79 24.98 -37.23
CA THR A 381 -15.71 25.53 -38.60
C THR A 381 -15.38 27.02 -38.61
N GLN A 382 -15.98 27.81 -37.72
CA GLN A 382 -15.79 29.26 -37.68
C GLN A 382 -14.43 29.68 -37.11
N PHE A 383 -13.99 29.04 -36.03
CA PHE A 383 -12.84 29.49 -35.25
C PHE A 383 -11.59 28.61 -35.45
N GLY A 384 -11.71 27.46 -36.12
CA GLY A 384 -10.60 26.61 -36.52
C GLY A 384 -9.60 26.36 -35.40
N SER A 385 -8.37 26.86 -35.57
CA SER A 385 -7.27 26.69 -34.60
C SER A 385 -7.47 27.39 -33.25
N ARG A 386 -8.43 28.32 -33.13
CA ARG A 386 -8.77 28.96 -31.85
C ARG A 386 -9.73 28.11 -30.99
N TRP A 387 -10.31 27.05 -31.55
CA TRP A 387 -11.25 26.16 -30.86
C TRP A 387 -10.60 24.80 -30.54
N THR A 388 -9.85 24.76 -29.44
CA THR A 388 -9.01 23.61 -29.06
C THR A 388 -9.67 22.60 -28.11
N ARG A 389 -10.97 22.72 -27.87
CA ARG A 389 -11.71 21.83 -26.95
C ARG A 389 -11.83 20.41 -27.55
N PRO A 390 -11.85 19.34 -26.73
CA PRO A 390 -12.24 18.01 -27.18
C PRO A 390 -13.60 18.00 -27.87
N GLN A 391 -13.82 17.12 -28.86
CA GLN A 391 -15.09 17.05 -29.61
C GLN A 391 -16.25 16.67 -28.69
N SER A 392 -17.38 17.36 -28.85
CA SER A 392 -18.59 17.10 -28.03
C SER A 392 -18.99 15.63 -28.05
N SER A 393 -18.95 14.97 -29.21
CA SER A 393 -19.24 13.53 -29.35
C SER A 393 -18.36 12.62 -28.49
N THR A 394 -17.15 13.05 -28.14
CA THR A 394 -16.24 12.29 -27.26
C THR A 394 -16.62 12.48 -25.79
N LEU A 395 -17.03 13.69 -25.40
CA LEU A 395 -17.42 14.01 -24.03
C LEU A 395 -18.81 13.47 -23.68
N THR A 396 -19.74 13.45 -24.64
CA THR A 396 -21.14 13.05 -24.43
C THR A 396 -21.38 11.55 -24.65
N LYS A 397 -20.38 10.78 -25.08
CA LYS A 397 -20.51 9.36 -25.41
C LYS A 397 -21.18 8.52 -24.30
N ASN A 398 -20.75 8.68 -23.05
CA ASN A 398 -21.35 7.93 -21.93
C ASN A 398 -22.84 8.28 -21.73
N ILE A 399 -23.22 9.54 -21.94
CA ILE A 399 -24.61 10.00 -21.83
C ILE A 399 -25.42 9.43 -22.98
N GLN A 400 -24.86 9.39 -24.20
CA GLN A 400 -25.51 8.82 -25.37
C GLN A 400 -25.70 7.30 -25.25
N ASP A 401 -24.72 6.58 -24.69
CA ASP A 401 -24.85 5.15 -24.38
C ASP A 401 -25.98 4.89 -23.37
N ARG A 402 -26.12 5.75 -22.35
CA ARG A 402 -27.24 5.69 -21.38
C ARG A 402 -28.60 6.03 -22.02
N LEU A 403 -28.65 7.02 -22.91
CA LEU A 403 -29.88 7.35 -23.66
C LEU A 403 -30.34 6.18 -24.53
N ASN A 404 -29.40 5.53 -25.23
CA ASN A 404 -29.71 4.34 -26.03
C ASN A 404 -30.25 3.19 -25.17
N LEU A 405 -29.70 3.00 -23.96
CA LEU A 405 -30.21 2.02 -22.99
C LEU A 405 -31.64 2.37 -22.56
N PHE A 406 -31.91 3.63 -22.21
CA PHE A 406 -33.25 4.08 -21.82
C PHE A 406 -34.26 3.96 -22.97
N ALA A 407 -33.86 4.31 -24.19
CA ALA A 407 -34.69 4.13 -25.38
C ALA A 407 -35.02 2.64 -25.62
N GLY A 408 -34.04 1.75 -25.39
CA GLY A 408 -34.26 0.30 -25.43
C GLY A 408 -35.24 -0.19 -24.36
N ASN A 409 -35.14 0.33 -23.14
CA ASN A 409 -36.06 -0.01 -22.05
C ASN A 409 -37.49 0.50 -22.31
N LEU A 410 -37.65 1.73 -22.83
CA LEU A 410 -38.96 2.26 -23.22
C LEU A 410 -39.60 1.45 -24.35
N LYS A 411 -38.83 0.97 -25.31
CA LYS A 411 -39.35 0.05 -26.35
C LYS A 411 -39.87 -1.26 -25.76
N LYS A 412 -39.18 -1.83 -24.77
CA LYS A 412 -39.62 -3.04 -24.06
C LYS A 412 -40.88 -2.77 -23.23
N ALA A 413 -40.91 -1.64 -22.51
CA ALA A 413 -42.10 -1.22 -21.75
C ALA A 413 -43.31 -1.06 -22.66
N ALA A 414 -43.17 -0.35 -23.79
CA ALA A 414 -44.26 -0.16 -24.75
C ALA A 414 -44.79 -1.48 -25.34
N ALA A 415 -43.94 -2.49 -25.53
CA ALA A 415 -44.38 -3.82 -25.97
C ALA A 415 -45.17 -4.56 -24.88
N SER A 416 -44.76 -4.42 -23.61
CA SER A 416 -45.49 -4.97 -22.46
C SER A 416 -46.83 -4.28 -22.27
N ASP A 417 -46.85 -2.95 -22.36
CA ASP A 417 -48.06 -2.13 -22.25
C ASP A 417 -49.08 -2.53 -23.32
N ALA A 418 -48.63 -2.73 -24.57
CA ALA A 418 -49.50 -3.19 -25.65
C ALA A 418 -50.09 -4.60 -25.41
N LEU A 419 -49.35 -5.49 -24.75
CA LEU A 419 -49.84 -6.82 -24.38
C LEU A 419 -50.91 -6.71 -23.28
N ILE A 420 -50.64 -5.92 -22.25
CA ILE A 420 -51.60 -5.66 -21.16
C ILE A 420 -52.87 -5.02 -21.73
N GLU A 421 -52.76 -4.00 -22.58
CA GLU A 421 -53.92 -3.35 -23.20
C GLU A 421 -54.77 -4.33 -24.02
N ARG A 422 -54.14 -5.24 -24.77
CA ARG A 422 -54.84 -6.26 -25.53
C ARG A 422 -55.57 -7.23 -24.61
N ASP A 423 -54.89 -7.76 -23.60
CA ASP A 423 -55.44 -8.77 -22.70
C ASP A 423 -56.59 -8.18 -21.85
N VAL A 424 -56.48 -6.91 -21.43
CA VAL A 424 -57.57 -6.17 -20.78
C VAL A 424 -58.75 -5.99 -21.73
N LYS A 425 -58.51 -5.62 -22.99
CA LYS A 425 -59.57 -5.44 -23.98
C LYS A 425 -60.32 -6.74 -24.30
N GLU A 426 -59.62 -7.87 -24.36
CA GLU A 426 -60.21 -9.19 -24.55
C GLU A 426 -61.07 -9.62 -23.34
N SER A 427 -60.62 -9.28 -22.12
CA SER A 427 -61.30 -9.62 -20.88
C SER A 427 -62.42 -8.64 -20.49
N TYR A 428 -62.45 -7.46 -21.10
CA TYR A 428 -63.38 -6.38 -20.79
C TYR A 428 -64.86 -6.77 -20.80
N PRO A 429 -65.38 -7.53 -21.80
CA PRO A 429 -66.78 -7.92 -21.82
C PRO A 429 -67.16 -8.77 -20.60
N LEU A 430 -66.25 -9.65 -20.14
CA LEU A 430 -66.47 -10.49 -18.96
C LEU A 430 -66.38 -9.67 -17.67
N MET A 431 -65.43 -8.75 -17.58
CA MET A 431 -65.30 -7.84 -16.42
C MET A 431 -66.49 -6.89 -16.29
N SER A 432 -67.05 -6.42 -17.40
CA SER A 432 -68.22 -5.52 -17.40
C SER A 432 -69.49 -6.18 -16.85
N ILE A 433 -69.55 -7.52 -16.84
CA ILE A 433 -70.65 -8.28 -16.22
C ILE A 433 -70.53 -8.23 -14.69
N LEU A 434 -69.31 -8.25 -14.15
CA LEU A 434 -69.03 -8.19 -12.71
C LEU A 434 -69.29 -6.80 -12.10
N ASP A 435 -69.30 -5.76 -12.94
CA ASP A 435 -69.60 -4.38 -12.51
C ASP A 435 -71.11 -4.08 -12.42
N ARG A 436 -71.96 -5.00 -12.89
CA ARG A 436 -73.41 -4.87 -12.76
C ARG A 436 -73.84 -5.38 -11.39
N ARG A 437 -74.38 -4.49 -10.55
CA ARG A 437 -75.07 -4.90 -9.33
C ARG A 437 -76.27 -5.78 -9.71
N PRO A 438 -76.49 -6.93 -9.04
CA PRO A 438 -77.66 -7.77 -9.27
C PRO A 438 -78.98 -7.04 -8.99
#